data_AF-A0A7J6XBW4-F1
#
_entry.id   AF-A0A7J6XBW4-F1
#
_cell.length_a   1.000
_cell.length_b   1.000
_cell.length_c   1.000
_cell.angle_alpha   90.00
_cell.angle_beta   90.00
_cell.angle_gamma   90.00
#
_symmetry.space_group_name_H-M   'P 1'
#
loop_
_entity.id
_entity.type
_entity.pdbx_description
1 polymer ?
#
loop_
_entity_poly.entity_id
_entity_poly.type
_entity_poly.pdbx_seq_one_letter_code
_entity_poly.pdbx_strand_id
1 'polypeptide(L)'
;MACSVGIDFGAKLIASLAKSFEDEYMKEDNLSLRNLTLLLSYLCIFGVCSSGLIYDFLNILSKRLMEIDVSTIVTILQCCGMKLRGDDPSAMKDFILTVQNRAIELKSPGSAPNDQLMTNSKRMDFMLETICDIKNNKKRAKEDPAHHTRIKKWLQK
;
A
#
# COMPACT_ATOMS: atom_id res chain seq x y z
N MET A 1 -23.82 11.03 22.05
CA MET A 1 -23.50 11.97 20.94
C MET A 1 -22.00 12.23 20.74
N ALA A 2 -21.12 12.12 21.75
CA ALA A 2 -19.67 12.33 21.55
C ALA A 2 -18.95 11.20 20.77
N CYS A 3 -19.48 9.97 20.76
CA CYS A 3 -18.85 8.83 20.07
C CYS A 3 -18.93 8.88 18.53
N SER A 4 -19.78 9.70 17.91
CA SER A 4 -19.87 9.79 16.45
C SER A 4 -18.89 10.79 15.85
N VAL A 5 -18.53 11.86 16.59
CA VAL A 5 -17.68 12.95 16.06
C VAL A 5 -16.32 12.44 15.57
N GLY A 6 -15.68 11.53 16.33
CA GLY A 6 -14.39 10.94 15.94
C GLY A 6 -14.50 10.03 14.71
N ILE A 7 -15.59 9.27 14.61
CA ILE A 7 -15.86 8.39 13.46
C ILE A 7 -16.15 9.23 12.22
N ASP A 8 -17.00 10.25 12.34
CA ASP A 8 -17.35 11.17 11.27
C ASP A 8 -16.12 11.93 10.77
N PHE A 9 -15.26 12.37 11.69
CA PHE A 9 -13.99 13.01 11.34
C PHE A 9 -13.06 12.04 10.60
N GLY A 10 -12.88 10.81 11.11
CA GLY A 10 -12.05 9.79 10.48
C GLY A 10 -12.54 9.45 9.08
N ALA A 11 -13.84 9.28 8.90
CA ALA A 11 -14.45 9.04 7.58
C ALA A 11 -14.20 10.21 6.62
N LYS A 12 -14.40 11.46 7.06
CA LYS A 12 -14.12 12.66 6.24
C LYS A 12 -12.64 12.80 5.91
N LEU A 13 -11.74 12.46 6.84
CA LEU A 13 -10.30 12.48 6.63
C LEU A 13 -9.90 11.47 5.55
N ILE A 14 -10.37 10.22 5.65
CA ILE A 14 -10.08 9.18 4.65
C ILE A 14 -10.68 9.54 3.29
N ALA A 15 -11.90 10.07 3.26
CA ALA A 15 -12.53 10.53 2.01
C ALA A 15 -11.74 11.68 1.36
N SER A 16 -11.30 12.66 2.15
CA SER A 16 -10.46 13.75 1.66
C SER A 16 -9.10 13.25 1.16
N LEU A 17 -8.50 12.30 1.86
CA LEU A 17 -7.24 11.68 1.47
C LEU A 17 -7.36 10.92 0.15
N ALA A 18 -8.44 10.16 -0.03
CA ALA A 18 -8.73 9.43 -1.27
C ALA A 18 -8.91 10.40 -2.45
N LYS A 19 -9.67 11.49 -2.24
CA LYS A 19 -9.86 12.52 -3.27
C LYS A 19 -8.53 13.18 -3.66
N SER A 20 -7.73 13.62 -2.68
CA SER A 20 -6.41 14.19 -2.94
C SER A 20 -5.50 13.20 -3.64
N PHE A 21 -5.56 11.91 -3.28
CA PHE A 21 -4.78 10.89 -3.96
C PHE A 21 -5.17 10.77 -5.44
N GLU A 22 -6.46 10.74 -5.75
CA GLU A 22 -6.96 10.69 -7.13
C GLU A 22 -6.56 11.94 -7.93
N ASP A 23 -6.73 13.13 -7.35
CA ASP A 23 -6.35 14.40 -7.99
C ASP A 23 -4.85 14.44 -8.34
N GLU A 24 -3.98 14.01 -7.41
CA GLU A 24 -2.52 13.95 -7.64
C GLU A 24 -2.11 12.78 -8.54
N TYR A 25 -2.90 11.70 -8.58
CA TYR A 25 -2.69 10.58 -9.50
C TYR A 25 -2.88 11.03 -10.95
N MET A 26 -3.94 11.80 -11.22
CA MET A 26 -4.22 12.33 -12.55
C MET A 26 -3.19 13.37 -13.02
N LYS A 27 -2.53 14.05 -12.08
CA LYS A 27 -1.44 15.01 -12.38
C LYS A 27 -0.07 14.33 -12.54
N GLU A 28 0.03 13.03 -12.25
CA GLU A 28 1.28 12.28 -12.21
C GLU A 28 2.32 12.86 -11.23
N ASP A 29 1.88 13.53 -10.15
CA ASP A 29 2.77 14.05 -9.10
C ASP A 29 3.22 12.92 -8.15
N ASN A 30 4.29 12.25 -8.55
CA ASN A 30 4.89 11.15 -7.81
C ASN A 30 5.29 11.51 -6.35
N LEU A 31 5.70 12.76 -6.09
CA LEU A 31 6.12 13.16 -4.75
C LEU A 31 4.91 13.27 -3.83
N SER A 32 3.87 13.94 -4.29
CA SER A 32 2.62 14.07 -3.54
C SER A 32 1.96 12.71 -3.33
N LEU A 33 1.89 11.87 -4.37
CA LEU A 33 1.37 10.50 -4.26
C LEU A 33 2.11 9.68 -3.22
N ARG A 34 3.43 9.73 -3.20
CA ARG A 34 4.23 9.02 -2.19
C ARG A 34 3.90 9.49 -0.79
N ASN A 35 3.76 10.80 -0.57
CA ASN A 35 3.42 11.37 0.73
C ASN A 35 2.01 10.97 1.19
N LEU A 36 1.02 11.03 0.28
CA LEU A 36 -0.36 10.61 0.57
C LEU A 36 -0.43 9.10 0.85
N THR A 37 0.34 8.29 0.12
CA THR A 37 0.45 6.84 0.35
C THR A 37 1.02 6.54 1.74
N LEU A 38 2.08 7.27 2.15
CA LEU A 38 2.66 7.13 3.48
C LEU A 38 1.66 7.53 4.55
N LEU A 39 0.94 8.64 4.37
CA LEU A 39 -0.11 9.06 5.30
C LEU A 39 -1.19 7.98 5.44
N LEU A 40 -1.70 7.42 4.34
CA LEU A 40 -2.66 6.31 4.37
C LEU A 40 -2.10 5.09 5.13
N SER A 41 -0.83 4.75 4.88
CA SER A 41 -0.15 3.63 5.53
C SER A 41 -0.02 3.85 7.04
N TYR A 42 0.29 5.07 7.49
CA TYR A 42 0.32 5.42 8.91
C TYR A 42 -1.07 5.41 9.55
N LEU A 43 -2.10 5.89 8.86
CA LEU A 43 -3.48 5.82 9.35
C LEU A 43 -3.91 4.36 9.57
N CYS A 44 -3.50 3.44 8.70
CA CYS A 44 -3.67 2.00 8.92
C CYS A 44 -2.87 1.53 10.14
N ILE A 45 -1.59 1.91 10.26
CA ILE A 45 -0.75 1.55 11.42
C ILE A 45 -1.40 1.94 12.73
N PHE A 46 -1.94 3.15 12.82
CA PHE A 46 -2.56 3.69 14.03
C PHE A 46 -4.03 3.26 14.24
N GLY A 47 -4.60 2.47 13.33
CA GLY A 47 -5.94 1.90 13.48
C GLY A 47 -7.08 2.84 13.10
N VAL A 48 -6.81 3.91 12.36
CA VAL A 48 -7.83 4.80 11.81
C VAL A 48 -8.58 4.13 10.66
N CYS A 49 -7.91 3.27 9.89
CA CYS A 49 -8.53 2.41 8.89
C CYS A 49 -8.06 0.95 9.02
N SER A 50 -8.90 0.03 8.55
CA SER A 50 -8.61 -1.41 8.60
C SER A 50 -7.56 -1.81 7.55
N SER A 51 -6.84 -2.90 7.82
CA SER A 51 -5.96 -3.50 6.81
C SER A 51 -6.72 -4.01 5.58
N GLY A 52 -8.00 -4.37 5.73
CA GLY A 52 -8.88 -4.73 4.60
C GLY A 52 -8.97 -3.62 3.55
N LEU A 53 -9.16 -2.36 3.98
CA LEU A 53 -9.18 -1.22 3.05
C LEU A 53 -7.87 -1.08 2.26
N ILE A 54 -6.73 -1.34 2.91
CA ILE A 54 -5.42 -1.30 2.26
C ILE A 54 -5.27 -2.44 1.26
N TYR A 55 -5.76 -3.65 1.57
CA TYR A 55 -5.77 -4.76 0.62
C TYR A 55 -6.65 -4.49 -0.59
N ASP A 56 -7.83 -3.91 -0.41
CA ASP A 56 -8.71 -3.52 -1.52
C ASP A 56 -8.00 -2.52 -2.44
N PHE A 57 -7.33 -1.53 -1.85
CA PHE A 57 -6.54 -0.56 -2.61
C PHE A 57 -5.36 -1.22 -3.35
N LEU A 58 -4.59 -2.06 -2.66
CA LEU A 58 -3.50 -2.84 -3.25
C LEU A 58 -3.99 -3.72 -4.41
N ASN A 59 -5.16 -4.32 -4.31
CA ASN A 59 -5.76 -5.14 -5.36
C ASN A 59 -6.15 -4.31 -6.59
N ILE A 60 -6.62 -3.08 -6.42
CA ILE A 60 -6.89 -2.15 -7.53
C ILE A 60 -5.58 -1.85 -8.28
N LEU A 61 -4.51 -1.48 -7.55
CA LEU A 61 -3.20 -1.19 -8.13
C LEU A 61 -2.60 -2.41 -8.84
N SER A 62 -2.76 -3.60 -8.25
CA SER A 62 -2.21 -4.86 -8.76
C SER A 62 -2.83 -5.35 -10.05
N LYS A 63 -4.04 -4.89 -10.42
CA LYS A 63 -4.65 -5.22 -11.71
C LYS A 63 -4.04 -4.41 -12.85
N ARG A 64 -3.59 -3.18 -12.57
CA ARG A 64 -3.08 -2.24 -13.56
C ARG A 64 -1.56 -2.35 -13.73
N LEU A 65 -0.81 -2.37 -12.63
CA LEU A 65 0.66 -2.42 -12.58
C LEU A 65 1.36 -1.41 -13.50
N MET A 66 0.85 -0.17 -13.54
CA MET A 66 1.57 0.96 -14.13
C MET A 66 2.75 1.40 -13.23
N GLU A 67 3.64 2.23 -13.74
CA GLU A 67 4.80 2.71 -12.99
C GLU A 67 4.43 3.33 -11.63
N ILE A 68 3.40 4.18 -11.62
CA ILE A 68 2.87 4.82 -10.41
C ILE A 68 2.32 3.77 -9.45
N ASP A 69 1.56 2.79 -9.95
CA ASP A 69 0.96 1.73 -9.14
C ASP A 69 2.03 0.91 -8.41
N VAL A 70 3.09 0.51 -9.11
CA VAL A 70 4.21 -0.24 -8.53
C VAL A 70 4.91 0.59 -7.46
N SER A 71 5.13 1.88 -7.71
CA SER A 71 5.75 2.80 -6.74
C SER A 71 4.90 2.94 -5.47
N THR A 72 3.58 3.06 -5.63
CA THR A 72 2.60 3.12 -4.54
C THR A 72 2.59 1.81 -3.75
N ILE A 73 2.51 0.64 -4.41
CA ILE A 73 2.55 -0.67 -3.76
C ILE A 73 3.82 -0.82 -2.93
N VAL A 74 4.99 -0.53 -3.50
CA VAL A 74 6.27 -0.59 -2.79
C VAL A 74 6.26 0.30 -1.55
N THR A 75 5.74 1.52 -1.67
CA THR A 75 5.64 2.46 -0.54
C THR A 75 4.77 1.90 0.59
N ILE A 76 3.61 1.32 0.26
CA ILE A 76 2.72 0.68 1.25
C ILE A 76 3.43 -0.49 1.94
N LEU A 77 4.00 -1.40 1.14
CA LEU A 77 4.65 -2.61 1.64
C LEU A 77 5.84 -2.29 2.54
N GLN A 78 6.63 -1.26 2.20
CA GLN A 78 7.74 -0.80 3.04
C GLN A 78 7.31 -0.11 4.34
N CYS A 79 6.13 0.52 4.36
CA CYS A 79 5.65 1.27 5.52
C CYS A 79 4.86 0.40 6.50
N CYS A 80 3.89 -0.35 5.99
CA CYS A 80 2.96 -1.12 6.81
C CYS A 80 2.80 -2.59 6.38
N GLY A 81 3.61 -3.10 5.44
CA GLY A 81 3.47 -4.46 4.92
C GLY A 81 3.56 -5.57 5.99
N MET A 82 4.47 -5.42 6.96
CA MET A 82 4.55 -6.37 8.08
C MET A 82 3.33 -6.32 9.00
N LYS A 83 2.72 -5.14 9.18
CA LYS A 83 1.45 -5.00 9.89
C LYS A 83 0.32 -5.68 9.11
N LEU A 84 0.19 -5.41 7.81
CA LEU A 84 -0.85 -6.00 6.97
C LEU A 84 -0.81 -7.53 7.04
N ARG A 85 0.40 -8.11 6.99
CA ARG A 85 0.60 -9.55 7.17
C ARG A 85 0.18 -10.01 8.58
N GLY A 86 0.56 -9.28 9.62
CA GLY A 86 0.23 -9.63 11.00
C GLY A 86 -1.28 -9.59 11.28
N ASP A 87 -1.98 -8.64 10.67
CA ASP A 87 -3.43 -8.48 10.78
C ASP A 87 -4.18 -9.58 10.00
N ASP A 88 -3.76 -9.88 8.77
CA ASP A 88 -4.37 -10.92 7.93
C ASP A 88 -3.33 -11.62 7.02
N PRO A 89 -2.78 -12.77 7.47
CA PRO A 89 -1.84 -13.55 6.67
C PRO A 89 -2.45 -14.13 5.39
N SER A 90 -3.77 -14.41 5.38
CA SER A 90 -4.46 -15.00 4.23
C SER A 90 -4.64 -13.98 3.13
N ALA A 91 -5.11 -12.77 3.47
CA ALA A 91 -5.23 -11.67 2.51
C ALA A 91 -3.86 -11.27 1.92
N MET A 92 -2.78 -11.30 2.74
CA MET A 92 -1.42 -11.10 2.23
C MET A 92 -1.06 -12.16 1.19
N LYS A 93 -1.35 -13.43 1.45
CA LYS A 93 -1.07 -14.51 0.51
C LYS A 93 -1.84 -14.32 -0.81
N ASP A 94 -3.13 -13.97 -0.73
CA ASP A 94 -3.98 -13.79 -1.91
C ASP A 94 -3.54 -12.57 -2.75
N PHE A 95 -3.15 -11.48 -2.09
CA PHE A 95 -2.53 -10.33 -2.75
C PHE A 95 -1.24 -10.73 -3.50
N ILE A 96 -0.35 -11.48 -2.84
CA ILE A 96 0.91 -11.93 -3.46
C ILE A 96 0.64 -12.78 -4.71
N LEU A 97 -0.32 -13.72 -4.63
CA LEU A 97 -0.71 -14.54 -5.77
C LEU A 97 -1.26 -13.68 -6.92
N THR A 98 -2.09 -12.69 -6.59
CA THR A 98 -2.66 -11.75 -7.58
C THR A 98 -1.56 -10.99 -8.31
N VAL A 99 -0.59 -10.43 -7.59
CA VAL A 99 0.54 -9.70 -8.19
C VAL A 99 1.41 -10.61 -9.05
N GLN A 100 1.72 -11.82 -8.58
CA GLN A 100 2.55 -12.77 -9.31
C GLN A 100 1.89 -13.24 -10.60
N ASN A 101 0.61 -13.61 -10.55
CA ASN A 101 -0.14 -14.02 -11.73
C ASN A 101 -0.20 -12.89 -12.76
N ARG A 102 -0.49 -11.67 -12.30
CA ARG A 102 -0.52 -10.51 -13.19
C ARG A 102 0.84 -10.21 -13.81
N ALA A 103 1.93 -10.30 -13.04
CA ALA A 103 3.27 -10.10 -13.56
C ALA A 103 3.64 -11.15 -14.64
N ILE A 104 3.18 -12.40 -14.50
CA ILE A 104 3.36 -13.45 -15.51
C ILE A 104 2.55 -13.14 -16.78
N GLU A 105 1.27 -12.77 -16.64
CA GLU A 105 0.41 -12.40 -17.77
C GLU A 105 1.02 -11.28 -18.62
N LEU A 106 1.57 -10.25 -17.95
CA LEU A 106 2.18 -9.12 -18.64
C LEU A 106 3.44 -9.52 -19.40
N LYS A 107 4.21 -10.50 -18.91
CA LYS A 107 5.43 -11.02 -19.55
C LYS A 107 5.18 -11.98 -20.72
N SER A 108 3.94 -12.42 -20.93
CA SER A 108 3.59 -13.35 -22.01
C SER A 108 3.73 -12.68 -23.39
N PRO A 109 4.30 -13.36 -24.41
CA PRO A 109 4.70 -12.80 -25.72
C PRO A 109 3.53 -12.40 -26.67
N GLY A 110 2.39 -11.96 -26.13
CA GLY A 110 1.25 -11.42 -26.88
C GLY A 110 0.67 -10.12 -26.31
N SER A 111 1.20 -9.63 -25.17
CA SER A 111 0.80 -8.35 -24.58
C SER A 111 1.55 -7.22 -25.30
N ALA A 112 0.82 -6.36 -26.02
CA ALA A 112 1.42 -5.22 -26.71
C ALA A 112 2.30 -4.40 -25.75
N PRO A 113 3.52 -3.98 -26.16
CA PRO A 113 4.37 -3.16 -25.34
C PRO A 113 3.72 -1.78 -25.23
N ASN A 114 3.04 -1.55 -24.12
CA ASN A 114 2.59 -0.22 -23.74
C ASN A 114 3.69 0.36 -22.84
N ASP A 115 4.28 1.49 -23.21
CA ASP A 115 5.46 2.06 -22.52
C ASP A 115 5.21 2.36 -21.03
N GLN A 116 3.94 2.49 -20.62
CA GLN A 116 3.55 2.71 -19.22
C GLN A 116 3.45 1.42 -18.38
N LEU A 117 3.43 0.25 -19.04
CA LEU A 117 3.23 -1.05 -18.39
C LEU A 117 4.58 -1.60 -17.94
N MET A 118 4.68 -1.91 -16.64
CA MET A 118 5.96 -2.18 -15.99
C MET A 118 6.45 -3.63 -16.14
N THR A 119 6.40 -4.15 -17.37
CA THR A 119 6.57 -5.58 -17.66
C THR A 119 8.00 -6.10 -17.38
N ASN A 120 9.03 -5.23 -17.47
CA ASN A 120 10.45 -5.59 -17.29
C ASN A 120 11.28 -4.48 -16.62
N SER A 121 10.79 -3.89 -15.51
CA SER A 121 11.53 -2.83 -14.82
C SER A 121 12.15 -3.28 -13.49
N LYS A 122 13.33 -2.74 -13.16
CA LYS A 122 14.02 -2.91 -11.86
C LYS A 122 13.10 -2.63 -10.67
N ARG A 123 12.11 -1.75 -10.80
CA ARG A 123 11.16 -1.43 -9.72
C ARG A 123 10.12 -2.54 -9.51
N MET A 124 9.68 -3.20 -10.57
CA MET A 124 8.83 -4.39 -10.49
C MET A 124 9.58 -5.51 -9.75
N ASP A 125 10.84 -5.75 -10.11
CA ASP A 125 11.68 -6.75 -9.42
C ASP A 125 11.85 -6.41 -7.94
N PHE A 126 12.10 -5.14 -7.62
CA PHE A 126 12.20 -4.67 -6.23
C PHE A 126 10.87 -4.81 -5.45
N MET A 127 9.73 -4.62 -6.11
CA MET A 127 8.42 -4.87 -5.50
C MET A 127 8.25 -6.35 -5.17
N LEU A 128 8.57 -7.24 -6.11
CA LEU A 128 8.50 -8.69 -5.91
C LEU A 128 9.48 -9.16 -4.81
N GLU A 129 10.68 -8.57 -4.74
CA GLU A 129 11.63 -8.81 -3.64
C GLU A 129 11.05 -8.35 -2.30
N THR A 130 10.44 -7.17 -2.25
CA THR A 130 9.81 -6.64 -1.03
C THR A 130 8.66 -7.54 -0.57
N ILE A 131 7.85 -8.04 -1.50
CA ILE A 131 6.81 -9.05 -1.24
C ILE A 131 7.43 -10.32 -0.64
N CYS A 132 8.53 -10.81 -1.21
CA CYS A 132 9.21 -12.02 -0.73
C CYS A 132 9.75 -11.83 0.69
N ASP A 133 10.36 -10.68 0.99
CA ASP A 133 10.81 -10.33 2.33
C ASP A 133 9.65 -10.36 3.34
N ILE A 134 8.51 -9.74 2.99
CA ILE A 134 7.32 -9.73 3.85
C ILE A 134 6.78 -11.15 4.05
N LYS A 135 6.68 -11.95 2.98
CA LYS A 135 6.27 -13.37 3.04
C LYS A 135 7.19 -14.20 3.94
N ASN A 136 8.47 -13.85 4.03
CA ASN A 136 9.47 -14.53 4.85
C ASN A 136 9.65 -13.93 6.26
N ASN A 137 8.79 -12.99 6.67
CA ASN A 137 8.86 -12.30 7.98
C ASN A 137 10.17 -11.53 8.19
N LYS A 138 10.83 -11.14 7.10
CA LYS A 138 12.09 -10.41 7.20
C LYS A 138 11.80 -8.95 7.51
N LYS A 139 11.89 -8.59 8.80
CA LYS A 139 11.79 -7.20 9.24
C LYS A 139 12.94 -6.39 8.65
N ARG A 140 12.62 -5.32 7.91
CA ARG A 140 13.64 -4.39 7.41
C ARG A 140 14.01 -3.41 8.52
N ALA A 141 15.30 -3.07 8.63
CA ALA A 141 15.85 -2.19 9.66
C ALA A 141 15.27 -0.76 9.67
N LYS A 142 14.52 -0.35 8.63
CA LYS A 142 13.87 0.97 8.53
C LYS A 142 12.50 1.05 9.21
N GLU A 143 11.87 -0.07 9.55
CA GLU A 143 10.70 -0.04 10.42
C GLU A 143 11.21 0.18 11.83
N ASP A 144 11.27 1.42 12.33
CA ASP A 144 11.49 1.67 13.76
C ASP A 144 10.18 1.40 14.51
N PRO A 145 9.99 0.20 15.08
CA PRO A 145 8.73 -0.16 15.72
C PRO A 145 8.56 0.60 17.04
N ALA A 146 9.64 1.13 17.62
CA ALA A 146 9.63 1.83 18.89
C ALA A 146 8.94 3.19 18.77
N HIS A 147 9.19 3.93 17.68
CA HIS A 147 8.48 5.19 17.40
C HIS A 147 6.98 4.97 17.24
N HIS A 148 6.56 3.98 16.44
CA HIS A 148 5.14 3.67 16.26
C HIS A 148 4.48 3.23 17.57
N THR A 149 5.17 2.42 18.37
CA THR A 149 4.66 1.95 19.66
C THR A 149 4.47 3.11 20.65
N ARG A 150 5.41 4.06 20.70
CA ARG A 150 5.28 5.25 21.56
C ARG A 150 4.10 6.13 21.15
N ILE A 151 3.94 6.39 19.85
CA ILE A 151 2.83 7.19 19.33
C ILE A 151 1.49 6.49 19.59
N LYS A 152 1.41 5.17 19.33
CA LYS A 152 0.20 4.37 19.65
C LYS A 152 -0.21 4.50 21.12
N LYS A 153 0.76 4.35 22.03
CA LYS A 153 0.49 4.53 23.47
C LYS A 153 0.02 5.94 23.82
N TRP A 154 0.49 6.96 23.09
CA TRP A 154 0.04 8.33 23.30
C TRP A 154 -1.37 8.56 22.79
N LEU A 155 -1.73 8.01 21.62
CA LEU A 155 -3.08 8.09 21.04
C LEU A 155 -4.15 7.33 21.83
N GLN A 156 -3.74 6.40 22.70
CA GLN A 156 -4.62 5.61 23.58
C GLN A 156 -4.85 6.25 24.95
N LYS A 157 -4.18 7.38 25.25
CA LYS A 157 -4.41 8.17 26.46
C LYS A 157 -5.49 9.21 26.23
#